data_AF-A0A8B7E691-F1
#
_entry.id   AF-A0A8B7E691-F1
#
_cell.length_a   1.000
_cell.length_b   1.000
_cell.length_c   1.000
_cell.angle_alpha   90.00
_cell.angle_beta   90.00
_cell.angle_gamma   90.00
#
_symmetry.space_group_name_H-M   'P 1'
#
loop_
_entity.id
_entity.type
_entity.pdbx_description
1 polymer ?
#
loop_
_entity_poly.entity_id
_entity_poly.type
_entity_poly.pdbx_seq_one_letter_code
_entity_poly.pdbx_strand_id
1 'polypeptide(L)'
;MLPVTPSSSSARQLFSSNSSISVKDLAKVQANTGLSNNGIKRLAATINQSTSQQIVEKNYAIKFDKFSKHLVHHFTSSLIQDHAGCVRTVIHCKNFHELKNEIIAMRSTSKNHIVKVGIDGGGGFLKVTLGIIELNHEPCIPPAKINCTSKVFKDTGVKQQLVIAVCEELQESYTNVLQVFELIKLKDQEFVMSCDLKLANIICGLQAHSSAHPWKLRTFESLEKNVSLFKSAGSNIRKARDYKNVVHSPIFKLPGDTLVLNFLPPMELHLLIGVFNHLFAALLQVFPRVTLWSDALHIKQQPYHGGHFAGNESRKLLHNIDILQSIAEKHSCYAAIPFIDAFRKFNAVVSGCFGCNLNPNYPQIIEAFRVSYLALQNVS
;
A
#
# COMPACT_ATOMS: atom_id res chain seq x y z
N MET A 1 35.57 67.66 -3.19
CA MET A 1 35.17 66.25 -3.24
C MET A 1 34.74 65.84 -1.83
N LEU A 2 33.45 65.61 -1.61
CA LEU A 2 32.93 65.10 -0.32
C LEU A 2 33.27 63.62 -0.21
N PRO A 3 33.66 63.11 0.97
CA PRO A 3 33.90 61.69 1.17
C PRO A 3 32.55 60.95 1.15
N VAL A 4 32.40 60.02 0.22
CA VAL A 4 31.28 59.08 0.18
C VAL A 4 31.46 58.12 1.36
N THR A 5 30.61 58.25 2.37
CA THR A 5 30.44 57.21 3.39
C THR A 5 29.77 56.00 2.73
N PRO A 6 30.29 54.76 2.91
CA PRO A 6 29.62 53.59 2.38
C PRO A 6 28.32 53.39 3.15
N SER A 7 27.20 53.70 2.49
CA SER A 7 25.87 53.39 2.99
C SER A 7 25.73 51.87 3.14
N SER A 8 25.17 51.43 4.27
CA SER A 8 24.87 50.03 4.52
C SER A 8 23.91 49.51 3.45
N SER A 9 24.41 48.67 2.54
CA SER A 9 23.59 47.95 1.57
C SER A 9 22.50 47.16 2.29
N SER A 10 21.23 47.52 2.02
CA SER A 10 20.03 46.83 2.49
C SER A 10 19.95 45.36 2.05
N ALA A 11 20.78 44.92 1.10
CA ALA A 11 20.88 43.52 0.70
C ALA A 11 21.48 42.62 1.80
N ARG A 12 22.33 43.17 2.70
CA ARG A 12 22.88 42.42 3.84
C ARG A 12 21.86 42.19 4.95
N GLN A 13 20.79 42.96 5.02
CA GLN A 13 19.69 42.75 5.97
C GLN A 13 18.72 41.64 5.54
N LEU A 14 18.69 41.28 4.24
CA LEU A 14 17.82 40.22 3.72
C LEU A 14 18.32 38.80 4.01
N PHE A 15 19.63 38.64 4.24
CA PHE A 15 20.20 37.38 4.75
C PHE A 15 20.49 37.58 6.23
N SER A 16 19.56 37.19 7.09
CA SER A 16 19.87 37.08 8.52
C SER A 16 21.14 36.24 8.65
N SER A 17 22.15 36.76 9.33
CA SER A 17 23.50 36.17 9.51
C SER A 17 23.51 34.80 10.22
N ASN A 18 22.34 34.16 10.40
CA ASN A 18 22.12 32.94 11.15
C ASN A 18 21.32 31.85 10.41
N SER A 19 20.92 32.04 9.14
CA SER A 19 20.19 30.99 8.41
C SER A 19 21.14 29.97 7.79
N SER A 20 21.74 29.10 8.61
CA SER A 20 22.50 27.95 8.10
C SER A 20 21.56 26.82 7.69
N ILE A 21 21.85 26.15 6.57
CA ILE A 21 21.18 24.91 6.16
C ILE A 21 21.40 23.86 7.26
N SER A 22 20.31 23.39 7.86
CA SER A 22 20.36 22.38 8.92
C SER A 22 20.39 20.95 8.36
N VAL A 23 20.70 19.97 9.19
CA VAL A 23 20.58 18.53 8.87
C VAL A 23 19.16 18.14 8.52
N LYS A 24 18.15 18.80 9.10
CA LYS A 24 16.75 18.59 8.70
C LYS A 24 16.51 19.05 7.26
N ASP A 25 17.16 20.13 6.83
CA ASP A 25 17.06 20.60 5.45
C ASP A 25 17.85 19.72 4.49
N LEU A 26 19.03 19.22 4.90
CA LEU A 26 19.78 18.21 4.14
C LEU A 26 18.97 16.91 3.95
N ALA A 27 18.24 16.47 4.97
CA ALA A 27 17.37 15.30 4.88
C ALA A 27 16.20 15.52 3.90
N LYS A 28 15.64 16.74 3.84
CA LYS A 28 14.64 17.10 2.81
C LYS A 28 15.25 17.07 1.41
N VAL A 29 16.46 17.63 1.23
CA VAL A 29 17.19 17.56 -0.04
C VAL A 29 17.42 16.11 -0.44
N GLN A 30 17.83 15.25 0.50
CA GLN A 30 18.00 13.82 0.26
C GLN A 30 16.72 13.17 -0.26
N ALA A 31 15.61 13.39 0.42
CA ALA A 31 14.32 12.81 0.05
C ALA A 31 13.86 13.23 -1.36
N ASN A 32 14.20 14.47 -1.77
CA ASN A 32 13.83 15.01 -3.08
C ASN A 32 14.78 14.60 -4.21
N THR A 33 16.06 14.39 -3.91
CA THR A 33 17.11 14.13 -4.92
C THR A 33 17.44 12.65 -5.07
N GLY A 34 17.12 11.82 -4.07
CA GLY A 34 17.50 10.40 -4.06
C GLY A 34 18.99 10.16 -3.80
N LEU A 35 19.73 11.17 -3.34
CA LEU A 35 21.15 11.04 -3.00
C LEU A 35 21.34 10.06 -1.83
N SER A 36 22.42 9.26 -1.89
CA SER A 36 22.82 8.43 -0.76
C SER A 36 23.28 9.29 0.43
N ASN A 37 23.38 8.71 1.63
CA ASN A 37 23.90 9.42 2.80
C ASN A 37 25.29 10.02 2.52
N ASN A 38 26.15 9.27 1.83
CA ASN A 38 27.47 9.75 1.41
C ASN A 38 27.38 10.83 0.33
N GLY A 39 26.41 10.72 -0.58
CA GLY A 39 26.11 11.75 -1.58
C GLY A 39 25.72 13.09 -0.94
N ILE A 40 24.86 13.07 0.08
CA ILE A 40 24.47 14.27 0.83
C ILE A 40 25.62 14.85 1.63
N LYS A 41 26.44 14.01 2.28
CA LYS A 41 27.63 14.50 2.99
C LYS A 41 28.60 15.18 2.03
N ARG A 42 28.83 14.60 0.85
CA ARG A 42 29.67 15.20 -0.20
C ARG A 42 29.09 16.52 -0.69
N LEU A 43 27.79 16.59 -0.95
CA LEU A 43 27.10 17.82 -1.35
C LEU A 43 27.29 18.92 -0.30
N ALA A 44 27.04 18.61 0.97
CA ALA A 44 27.20 19.55 2.08
C ALA A 44 28.68 20.01 2.23
N ALA A 45 29.64 19.10 2.06
CA ALA A 45 31.06 19.44 2.04
C ALA A 45 31.39 20.42 0.90
N THR A 46 30.92 20.14 -0.32
CA THR A 46 31.14 20.98 -1.49
C THR A 46 30.55 22.37 -1.30
N ILE A 47 29.31 22.49 -0.80
CA ILE A 47 28.69 23.79 -0.51
C ILE A 47 29.57 24.63 0.44
N ASN A 48 30.03 24.03 1.55
CA ASN A 48 30.87 24.74 2.51
C ASN A 48 32.28 25.06 1.98
N GLN A 49 32.80 24.29 1.01
CA GLN A 49 34.10 24.55 0.38
C GLN A 49 34.01 25.64 -0.70
N SER A 50 32.89 25.72 -1.41
CA SER A 50 32.67 26.67 -2.50
C SER A 50 32.31 28.08 -2.03
N THR A 51 32.05 28.28 -0.74
CA THR A 51 31.66 29.58 -0.19
C THR A 51 32.51 29.97 1.01
N SER A 52 32.91 31.24 1.09
CA SER A 52 33.65 31.80 2.23
C SER A 52 32.79 31.92 3.50
N GLN A 53 31.47 31.75 3.37
CA GLN A 53 30.53 31.72 4.48
C GLN A 53 30.21 30.26 4.85
N GLN A 54 29.98 30.02 6.14
CA GLN A 54 29.52 28.72 6.61
C GLN A 54 28.01 28.59 6.36
N ILE A 55 27.65 28.05 5.20
CA ILE A 55 26.26 27.92 4.76
C ILE A 55 25.59 26.69 5.41
N VAL A 56 26.28 25.55 5.49
CA VAL A 56 25.76 24.34 6.13
C VAL A 56 26.24 24.28 7.58
N GLU A 57 25.35 23.87 8.48
CA GLU A 57 25.63 23.84 9.92
C GLU A 57 26.91 23.08 10.31
N LYS A 58 27.53 23.48 11.42
CA LYS A 58 28.73 22.82 11.97
C LYS A 58 28.42 21.36 12.35
N ASN A 59 29.42 20.50 12.17
CA ASN A 59 29.34 19.07 12.46
C ASN A 59 28.18 18.34 11.75
N TYR A 60 27.75 18.84 10.58
CA TYR A 60 26.63 18.27 9.83
C TYR A 60 26.80 16.77 9.59
N ALA A 61 28.02 16.27 9.33
CA ALA A 61 28.25 14.86 9.06
C ALA A 61 27.85 13.97 10.25
N ILE A 62 28.30 14.34 11.46
CA ILE A 62 27.99 13.61 12.70
C ILE A 62 26.50 13.72 13.04
N LYS A 63 25.94 14.93 12.92
CA LYS A 63 24.52 15.18 13.17
C LYS A 63 23.63 14.43 12.16
N PHE A 64 24.02 14.37 10.90
CA PHE A 64 23.32 13.63 9.84
C PHE A 64 23.41 12.12 10.05
N ASP A 65 24.56 11.60 10.50
CA ASP A 65 24.69 10.20 10.88
C ASP A 65 23.79 9.86 12.07
N LYS A 66 23.74 10.72 13.09
CA LYS A 66 22.83 10.55 14.22
C LYS A 66 21.37 10.58 13.78
N PHE A 67 21.03 11.50 12.86
CA PHE A 67 19.68 11.60 12.29
C PHE A 67 19.30 10.34 11.50
N SER A 68 20.18 9.86 10.62
CA SER A 68 19.91 8.68 9.77
C SER A 68 19.85 7.36 10.56
N LYS A 69 20.55 7.28 11.70
CA LYS A 69 20.56 6.09 12.58
C LYS A 69 19.58 6.17 13.74
N HIS A 70 18.75 7.23 13.81
CA HIS A 70 17.89 7.49 14.95
C HIS A 70 17.01 6.28 15.33
N LEU A 71 16.45 5.58 14.34
CA LEU A 71 15.52 4.48 14.58
C LEU A 71 16.19 3.10 14.78
N VAL A 72 17.50 2.97 14.56
CA VAL A 72 18.21 1.67 14.55
C VAL A 72 18.04 0.93 15.88
N HIS A 73 18.01 1.67 16.99
CA HIS A 73 17.88 1.10 18.32
C HIS A 73 16.55 0.38 18.57
N HIS A 74 15.51 0.65 17.77
CA HIS A 74 14.24 -0.08 17.81
C HIS A 74 14.28 -1.43 17.11
N PHE A 75 15.32 -1.74 16.34
CA PHE A 75 15.40 -2.96 15.55
C PHE A 75 16.33 -3.99 16.19
N THR A 76 16.00 -5.27 15.97
CA THR A 76 16.78 -6.42 16.37
C THR A 76 16.63 -7.53 15.34
N SER A 77 17.34 -8.63 15.54
CA SER A 77 17.22 -9.83 14.73
C SER A 77 16.92 -11.03 15.61
N SER A 78 15.98 -11.85 15.19
CA SER A 78 15.65 -13.13 15.86
C SER A 78 15.68 -14.27 14.86
N LEU A 79 15.96 -15.46 15.34
CA LEU A 79 15.86 -16.69 14.57
C LEU A 79 14.46 -17.29 14.74
N ILE A 80 13.83 -17.67 13.63
CA ILE A 80 12.59 -18.44 13.63
C ILE A 80 12.81 -19.75 12.88
N GLN A 81 11.93 -20.72 13.13
CA GLN A 81 11.87 -21.94 12.33
C GLN A 81 10.69 -21.83 11.38
N ASP A 82 10.95 -21.84 10.07
CA ASP A 82 9.88 -21.79 9.09
C ASP A 82 9.05 -23.09 9.09
N HIS A 83 7.90 -23.07 8.42
CA HIS A 83 7.02 -24.23 8.30
C HIS A 83 7.68 -25.49 7.68
N ALA A 84 8.80 -25.34 6.96
CA ALA A 84 9.57 -26.44 6.39
C ALA A 84 10.68 -26.95 7.34
N GLY A 85 10.82 -26.33 8.51
CA GLY A 85 11.81 -26.67 9.52
C GLY A 85 13.14 -25.94 9.36
N CYS A 86 13.29 -25.03 8.39
CA CYS A 86 14.52 -24.29 8.15
C CYS A 86 14.63 -23.09 9.10
N VAL A 87 15.83 -22.83 9.61
CA VAL A 87 16.10 -21.65 10.42
C VAL A 87 16.21 -20.42 9.53
N ARG A 88 15.45 -19.37 9.86
CA ARG A 88 15.43 -18.10 9.14
C ARG A 88 15.71 -16.94 10.09
N THR A 89 16.43 -15.93 9.58
CA THR A 89 16.67 -14.69 10.33
C THR A 89 15.59 -13.69 9.98
N VAL A 90 14.89 -13.19 11.01
CA VAL A 90 13.93 -12.09 10.89
C VAL A 90 14.59 -10.85 11.46
N ILE A 91 14.65 -9.78 10.67
CA ILE A 91 14.97 -8.44 11.18
C ILE A 91 13.66 -7.77 11.51
N HIS A 92 13.47 -7.31 12.74
CA HIS A 92 12.18 -6.78 13.19
C HIS A 92 12.32 -5.71 14.26
N CYS A 93 11.26 -4.92 14.46
CA CYS A 93 11.18 -4.00 15.58
C CYS A 93 11.03 -4.79 16.90
N LYS A 94 11.70 -4.31 17.94
CA LYS A 94 11.69 -4.89 19.30
C LYS A 94 10.34 -4.71 19.99
N ASN A 95 9.74 -3.54 19.77
CA ASN A 95 8.47 -3.14 20.35
C ASN A 95 7.73 -2.25 19.35
N PHE A 96 6.64 -2.76 18.78
CA PHE A 96 5.81 -1.99 17.86
C PHE A 96 5.23 -0.73 18.48
N HIS A 97 4.80 -0.79 19.75
CA HIS A 97 4.17 0.36 20.42
C HIS A 97 5.13 1.55 20.55
N GLU A 98 6.37 1.29 21.00
CA GLU A 98 7.41 2.31 21.13
C GLU A 98 7.77 2.92 19.77
N LEU A 99 8.06 2.08 18.78
CA LEU A 99 8.40 2.54 17.43
C LEU A 99 7.25 3.35 16.82
N LYS A 100 6.01 2.89 16.95
CA LYS A 100 4.81 3.60 16.48
C LYS A 100 4.72 4.99 17.08
N ASN A 101 4.86 5.11 18.41
CA ASN A 101 4.75 6.40 19.10
C ASN A 101 5.91 7.34 18.72
N GLU A 102 7.12 6.83 18.56
CA GLU A 102 8.27 7.61 18.07
C GLU A 102 8.01 8.15 16.66
N ILE A 103 7.49 7.31 15.74
CA ILE A 103 7.15 7.74 14.39
C ILE A 103 6.03 8.80 14.37
N ILE A 104 4.99 8.64 15.19
CA ILE A 104 3.92 9.64 15.32
C ILE A 104 4.51 10.98 15.82
N ALA A 105 5.36 10.94 16.85
CA ALA A 105 6.01 12.12 17.40
C ALA A 105 6.93 12.80 16.38
N MET A 106 7.71 12.01 15.62
CA MET A 106 8.60 12.53 14.57
C MET A 106 7.84 13.17 13.40
N ARG A 107 6.65 12.66 13.07
CA ARG A 107 5.82 13.15 11.96
C ARG A 107 4.94 14.33 12.36
N SER A 108 4.92 14.72 13.64
CA SER A 108 4.01 15.74 14.18
C SER A 108 2.55 15.50 13.80
N THR A 109 2.15 14.22 13.67
CA THR A 109 0.81 13.87 13.23
C THR A 109 -0.19 14.22 14.32
N SER A 110 -1.31 14.82 13.92
CA SER A 110 -2.41 15.13 14.84
C SER A 110 -2.94 13.86 15.54
N LYS A 111 -3.71 14.05 16.62
CA LYS A 111 -4.35 12.93 17.34
C LYS A 111 -5.30 12.10 16.46
N ASN A 112 -5.76 12.63 15.33
CA ASN A 112 -6.69 11.92 14.44
C ASN A 112 -5.95 11.21 13.28
N HIS A 113 -5.52 9.97 13.53
CA HIS A 113 -4.80 9.17 12.54
C HIS A 113 -5.23 7.70 12.58
N ILE A 114 -5.03 7.02 11.44
CA ILE A 114 -5.12 5.58 11.31
C ILE A 114 -3.71 4.99 11.32
N VAL A 115 -3.49 4.02 12.19
CA VAL A 115 -2.31 3.16 12.17
C VAL A 115 -2.61 1.99 11.23
N LYS A 116 -1.86 1.89 10.13
CA LYS A 116 -1.99 0.80 9.16
C LYS A 116 -0.77 -0.12 9.28
N VAL A 117 -1.02 -1.40 9.49
CA VAL A 117 0.01 -2.44 9.35
C VAL A 117 -0.17 -3.12 8.01
N GLY A 118 0.88 -3.15 7.21
CA GLY A 118 0.92 -3.87 5.95
C GLY A 118 1.66 -5.20 6.09
N ILE A 119 1.25 -6.22 5.35
CA ILE A 119 2.07 -7.42 5.14
C ILE A 119 1.98 -7.83 3.67
N ASP A 120 3.13 -8.18 3.09
CA ASP A 120 3.25 -8.55 1.69
C ASP A 120 4.44 -9.51 1.50
N GLY A 121 4.21 -10.59 0.76
CA GLY A 121 5.25 -11.49 0.26
C GLY A 121 5.54 -11.22 -1.21
N GLY A 122 6.81 -10.98 -1.53
CA GLY A 122 7.18 -10.69 -2.91
C GLY A 122 8.68 -10.47 -3.09
N GLY A 123 9.20 -10.95 -4.22
CA GLY A 123 10.61 -10.79 -4.61
C GLY A 123 11.60 -11.44 -3.63
N GLY A 124 11.25 -12.60 -3.06
CA GLY A 124 12.09 -13.34 -2.12
C GLY A 124 12.02 -12.86 -0.67
N PHE A 125 11.10 -11.98 -0.32
CA PHE A 125 10.97 -11.46 1.05
C PHE A 125 9.53 -11.45 1.53
N LEU A 126 9.34 -11.77 2.81
CA LEU A 126 8.13 -11.41 3.57
C LEU A 126 8.41 -10.12 4.33
N LYS A 127 7.58 -9.09 4.12
CA LYS A 127 7.75 -7.77 4.73
C LYS A 127 6.52 -7.38 5.51
N VAL A 128 6.72 -6.80 6.69
CA VAL A 128 5.67 -6.13 7.47
C VAL A 128 6.00 -4.65 7.50
N THR A 129 5.01 -3.81 7.21
CA THR A 129 5.15 -2.36 7.15
C THR A 129 4.24 -1.63 8.12
N LEU A 130 4.64 -0.44 8.52
CA LEU A 130 3.89 0.52 9.32
C LEU A 130 3.63 1.77 8.48
N GLY A 131 2.37 2.17 8.38
CA GLY A 131 1.92 3.45 7.86
C GLY A 131 1.10 4.21 8.89
N ILE A 132 1.28 5.54 8.94
CA ILE A 132 0.45 6.45 9.73
C ILE A 132 -0.29 7.33 8.73
N ILE A 133 -1.62 7.27 8.74
CA ILE A 133 -2.49 7.99 7.80
C ILE A 133 -3.27 9.04 8.59
N GLU A 134 -3.05 10.31 8.28
CA GLU A 134 -3.75 11.40 8.95
C GLU A 134 -5.14 11.63 8.35
N LEU A 135 -6.18 11.71 9.17
CA LEU A 135 -7.58 11.75 8.71
C LEU A 135 -8.08 13.16 8.39
N ASN A 136 -7.38 14.21 8.84
CA ASN A 136 -7.83 15.60 8.74
C ASN A 136 -7.18 16.40 7.61
N HIS A 137 -6.39 15.78 6.72
CA HIS A 137 -5.83 16.48 5.57
C HIS A 137 -6.77 16.38 4.37
N GLU A 138 -7.12 17.53 3.80
CA GLU A 138 -7.78 17.63 2.50
C GLU A 138 -7.12 16.71 1.47
N PRO A 139 -7.90 16.13 0.53
CA PRO A 139 -7.37 15.26 -0.50
C PRO A 139 -6.18 15.94 -1.15
N CYS A 140 -5.05 15.23 -1.23
CA CYS A 140 -3.90 15.71 -1.98
C CYS A 140 -4.34 16.03 -3.40
N ILE A 141 -4.62 17.31 -3.66
CA ILE A 141 -4.77 17.87 -5.00
C ILE A 141 -3.50 17.40 -5.73
N PRO A 142 -3.61 16.71 -6.88
CA PRO A 142 -2.44 16.38 -7.67
C PRO A 142 -1.67 17.69 -7.86
N PRO A 143 -0.35 17.74 -7.56
CA PRO A 143 0.33 19.01 -7.43
C PRO A 143 0.20 19.77 -8.76
N ALA A 144 -0.69 20.76 -8.80
CA ALA A 144 -0.49 21.90 -9.64
C ALA A 144 0.91 22.39 -9.28
N LYS A 145 1.76 22.58 -10.29
CA LYS A 145 3.13 23.09 -10.13
C LYS A 145 3.08 24.45 -9.44
N ILE A 146 2.95 24.47 -8.12
CA ILE A 146 2.90 25.66 -7.28
C ILE A 146 3.78 25.39 -6.06
N ASN A 147 4.66 26.35 -5.85
CA ASN A 147 5.78 26.31 -4.93
C ASN A 147 5.37 26.16 -3.46
N CYS A 148 6.20 25.38 -2.75
CA CYS A 148 6.50 25.46 -1.31
C CYS A 148 5.44 25.02 -0.28
N THR A 149 5.90 24.16 0.65
CA THR A 149 5.37 23.76 1.99
C THR A 149 4.40 22.59 2.14
N SER A 150 3.87 21.98 1.07
CA SER A 150 3.01 20.79 1.19
C SER A 150 3.82 19.48 1.34
N LYS A 151 3.28 18.48 2.07
CA LYS A 151 3.87 17.14 2.25
C LYS A 151 4.36 16.59 0.90
N VAL A 152 5.65 16.26 0.79
CA VAL A 152 6.28 15.79 -0.46
C VAL A 152 5.68 14.47 -0.97
N PHE A 153 5.19 13.63 -0.05
CA PHE A 153 4.60 12.33 -0.38
C PHE A 153 3.25 12.14 0.33
N LYS A 154 2.33 11.44 -0.34
CA LYS A 154 1.05 11.01 0.22
C LYS A 154 1.29 10.04 1.39
N ASP A 155 0.56 10.21 2.48
CA ASP A 155 0.66 9.34 3.68
C ASP A 155 0.36 7.86 3.36
N THR A 156 -0.49 7.61 2.37
CA THR A 156 -0.81 6.24 1.87
C THR A 156 0.27 5.65 0.95
N GLY A 157 1.19 6.48 0.45
CA GLY A 157 2.19 6.09 -0.52
C GLY A 157 3.33 5.26 0.08
N VAL A 158 3.97 4.42 -0.74
CA VAL A 158 5.07 3.53 -0.34
C VAL A 158 6.22 4.29 0.33
N LYS A 159 6.50 5.52 -0.11
CA LYS A 159 7.56 6.37 0.45
C LYS A 159 7.31 6.83 1.90
N GLN A 160 6.08 6.70 2.40
CA GLN A 160 5.70 7.00 3.78
C GLN A 160 5.55 5.75 4.65
N GLN A 161 5.74 4.56 4.07
CA GLN A 161 5.70 3.30 4.81
C GLN A 161 7.08 2.97 5.39
N LEU A 162 7.09 2.48 6.62
CA LEU A 162 8.29 2.01 7.31
C LEU A 162 8.26 0.48 7.34
N VAL A 163 9.33 -0.19 6.93
CA VAL A 163 9.47 -1.64 7.13
C VAL A 163 9.76 -1.89 8.61
N ILE A 164 8.89 -2.64 9.27
CA ILE A 164 8.99 -2.97 10.70
C ILE A 164 9.38 -4.43 10.95
N ALA A 165 9.22 -5.31 9.95
CA ALA A 165 9.83 -6.62 9.93
C ALA A 165 10.14 -7.06 8.51
N VAL A 166 11.21 -7.83 8.32
CA VAL A 166 11.57 -8.44 7.05
C VAL A 166 12.26 -9.78 7.28
N CYS A 167 11.91 -10.77 6.46
CA CYS A 167 12.58 -12.06 6.42
C CYS A 167 12.76 -12.50 4.97
N GLU A 168 13.95 -12.98 4.65
CA GLU A 168 14.31 -13.50 3.33
C GLU A 168 13.85 -14.96 3.17
N GLU A 169 13.31 -15.28 2.00
CA GLU A 169 12.80 -16.59 1.59
C GLU A 169 11.79 -17.22 2.57
N LEU A 170 11.02 -16.37 3.26
CA LEU A 170 9.98 -16.82 4.18
C LEU A 170 8.63 -16.90 3.46
N GLN A 171 8.15 -18.13 3.30
CA GLN A 171 6.85 -18.39 2.67
C GLN A 171 5.68 -17.87 3.52
N GLU A 172 4.63 -17.42 2.84
CA GLU A 172 3.37 -17.02 3.47
C GLU A 172 2.59 -18.25 3.93
N SER A 173 2.72 -18.58 5.20
CA SER A 173 1.96 -19.64 5.87
C SER A 173 1.45 -19.15 7.22
N TYR A 174 0.43 -19.82 7.76
CA TYR A 174 -0.13 -19.48 9.07
C TYR A 174 0.94 -19.42 10.16
N THR A 175 1.74 -20.48 10.29
CA THR A 175 2.79 -20.57 11.31
C THR A 175 3.85 -19.49 11.14
N ASN A 176 4.28 -19.19 9.91
CA ASN A 176 5.31 -18.19 9.66
C ASN A 176 4.80 -16.77 9.98
N VAL A 177 3.59 -16.43 9.52
CA VAL A 177 2.99 -15.11 9.77
C VAL A 177 2.74 -14.90 11.26
N LEU A 178 2.24 -15.93 11.95
CA LEU A 178 2.04 -15.90 13.41
C LEU A 178 3.35 -15.62 14.15
N GLN A 179 4.42 -16.37 13.86
CA GLN A 179 5.74 -16.16 14.48
C GLN A 179 6.27 -14.74 14.26
N VAL A 180 6.15 -14.21 13.03
CA VAL A 180 6.59 -12.84 12.74
C VAL A 180 5.79 -11.82 13.54
N PHE A 181 4.45 -11.97 13.64
CA PHE A 181 3.60 -11.05 14.41
C PHE A 181 3.81 -11.14 15.93
N GLU A 182 4.15 -12.31 16.45
CA GLU A 182 4.55 -12.49 17.85
C GLU A 182 5.86 -11.75 18.16
N LEU A 183 6.86 -11.82 17.26
CA LEU A 183 8.14 -11.11 17.42
C LEU A 183 7.98 -9.59 17.53
N ILE A 184 7.06 -9.00 16.76
CA ILE A 184 6.80 -7.55 16.77
C ILE A 184 5.74 -7.12 17.80
N LYS A 185 5.13 -8.06 18.53
CA LYS A 185 4.16 -7.81 19.61
C LYS A 185 2.94 -7.00 19.18
N LEU A 186 2.31 -7.38 18.07
CA LEU A 186 1.14 -6.67 17.52
C LEU A 186 -0.20 -6.93 18.25
N LYS A 187 -0.29 -7.99 19.04
CA LYS A 187 -1.58 -8.54 19.51
C LYS A 187 -2.49 -7.55 20.26
N ASP A 188 -1.89 -6.65 21.05
CA ASP A 188 -2.62 -5.71 21.92
C ASP A 188 -2.58 -4.26 21.38
N GLN A 189 -2.43 -4.10 20.07
CA GLN A 189 -2.29 -2.80 19.43
C GLN A 189 -3.49 -2.50 18.54
N GLU A 190 -3.93 -1.25 18.57
CA GLU A 190 -4.96 -0.76 17.67
C GLU A 190 -4.35 -0.39 16.32
N PHE A 191 -4.79 -1.07 15.26
CA PHE A 191 -4.40 -0.81 13.88
C PHE A 191 -5.38 -1.47 12.91
N VAL A 192 -5.33 -1.05 11.65
CA VAL A 192 -5.98 -1.73 10.52
C VAL A 192 -4.94 -2.51 9.71
N MET A 193 -5.30 -3.69 9.23
CA MET A 193 -4.41 -4.57 8.49
C MET A 193 -4.64 -4.44 6.98
N SER A 194 -3.57 -4.25 6.22
CA SER A 194 -3.59 -4.17 4.77
C SER A 194 -2.71 -5.27 4.19
N CYS A 195 -3.31 -6.22 3.49
CA CYS A 195 -2.60 -7.34 2.88
C CYS A 195 -3.35 -7.82 1.65
N ASP A 196 -2.78 -8.69 0.83
CA ASP A 196 -3.52 -9.31 -0.27
C ASP A 196 -4.58 -10.31 0.23
N LEU A 197 -5.28 -10.94 -0.72
CA LEU A 197 -6.34 -11.91 -0.41
C LEU A 197 -5.78 -13.17 0.30
N LYS A 198 -4.49 -13.48 0.11
CA LYS A 198 -3.87 -14.72 0.56
C LYS A 198 -3.53 -14.62 2.01
N LEU A 199 -2.84 -13.54 2.33
CA LEU A 199 -2.55 -13.13 3.69
C LEU A 199 -3.84 -12.86 4.47
N ALA A 200 -4.90 -12.31 3.85
CA ALA A 200 -6.19 -12.16 4.53
C ALA A 200 -6.79 -13.52 4.94
N ASN A 201 -6.71 -14.54 4.08
CA ASN A 201 -7.13 -15.89 4.44
C ASN A 201 -6.28 -16.47 5.58
N ILE A 202 -4.95 -16.32 5.48
CA ILE A 202 -4.01 -16.79 6.51
C ILE A 202 -4.32 -16.15 7.87
N ILE A 203 -4.51 -14.83 7.90
CA ILE A 203 -4.81 -14.07 9.12
C ILE A 203 -6.13 -14.52 9.75
N CYS A 204 -7.14 -14.80 8.92
CA CYS A 204 -8.44 -15.32 9.35
C CYS A 204 -8.45 -16.83 9.64
N GLY A 205 -7.32 -17.53 9.48
CA GLY A 205 -7.22 -18.99 9.68
C GLY A 205 -7.97 -19.83 8.63
N LEU A 206 -8.21 -19.27 7.45
CA LEU A 206 -8.90 -19.92 6.34
C LEU A 206 -7.95 -20.70 5.43
N GLN A 207 -8.49 -21.72 4.77
CA GLN A 207 -7.80 -22.37 3.65
C GLN A 207 -7.65 -21.45 2.42
N ALA A 208 -6.84 -21.90 1.46
CA ALA A 208 -6.52 -21.16 0.24
C ALA A 208 -7.74 -20.75 -0.62
N HIS A 209 -7.45 -19.88 -1.59
CA HIS A 209 -8.37 -19.02 -2.35
C HIS A 209 -9.50 -19.66 -3.16
N SER A 210 -9.54 -20.98 -3.29
CA SER A 210 -10.68 -21.69 -3.87
C SER A 210 -11.80 -21.96 -2.85
N SER A 211 -11.65 -21.46 -1.62
CA SER A 211 -12.66 -21.52 -0.57
C SER A 211 -14.02 -20.98 -1.04
N ALA A 212 -15.03 -21.85 -1.05
CA ALA A 212 -16.43 -21.51 -1.33
C ALA A 212 -17.03 -20.45 -0.38
N HIS A 213 -16.32 -20.08 0.68
CA HIS A 213 -16.79 -19.17 1.71
C HIS A 213 -15.74 -18.07 1.95
N PRO A 214 -15.87 -16.88 1.35
CA PRO A 214 -14.93 -15.78 1.59
C PRO A 214 -15.07 -15.21 3.01
N TRP A 215 -14.09 -14.40 3.42
CA TRP A 215 -14.00 -13.81 4.77
C TRP A 215 -14.84 -12.55 4.99
N LYS A 216 -15.30 -11.90 3.91
CA LYS A 216 -15.77 -10.50 3.90
C LYS A 216 -17.05 -10.21 4.71
N LEU A 217 -17.86 -11.18 5.10
CA LEU A 217 -19.10 -10.94 5.87
C LEU A 217 -19.15 -11.77 7.16
N ARG A 218 -17.98 -12.01 7.74
CA ARG A 218 -17.82 -12.80 8.95
C ARG A 218 -17.41 -11.91 10.12
N THR A 219 -17.71 -12.35 11.33
CA THR A 219 -17.17 -11.78 12.56
C THR A 219 -16.03 -12.64 13.10
N PHE A 220 -15.17 -12.08 13.95
CA PHE A 220 -14.12 -12.86 14.62
C PHE A 220 -14.69 -13.99 15.49
N GLU A 221 -15.82 -13.77 16.16
CA GLU A 221 -16.54 -14.83 16.88
C GLU A 221 -16.96 -15.97 15.95
N SER A 222 -17.49 -15.65 14.76
CA SER A 222 -17.91 -16.67 13.80
C SER A 222 -16.73 -17.53 13.32
N LEU A 223 -15.54 -16.94 13.19
CA LEU A 223 -14.32 -17.68 12.83
C LEU A 223 -13.89 -18.62 13.96
N GLU A 224 -13.86 -18.13 15.21
CA GLU A 224 -13.51 -18.95 16.37
C GLU A 224 -14.51 -20.09 16.62
N LYS A 225 -15.80 -19.86 16.39
CA LYS A 225 -16.82 -20.91 16.45
C LYS A 225 -16.57 -21.99 15.40
N ASN A 226 -16.30 -21.59 14.16
CA ASN A 226 -16.07 -22.54 13.06
C ASN A 226 -14.81 -23.39 13.26
N VAL A 227 -13.69 -22.80 13.71
CA VAL A 227 -12.49 -23.58 14.01
C VAL A 227 -12.70 -24.52 15.20
N SER A 228 -13.48 -24.10 16.22
CA SER A 228 -13.79 -24.95 17.36
C SER A 228 -14.60 -26.19 16.96
N LEU A 229 -15.58 -26.01 16.06
CA LEU A 229 -16.33 -27.11 15.47
C LEU A 229 -15.43 -28.02 14.62
N PHE A 230 -14.54 -27.44 13.81
CA PHE A 230 -13.58 -28.20 13.00
C PHE A 230 -12.65 -29.05 13.86
N LYS A 231 -12.11 -28.48 14.94
CA LYS A 231 -11.26 -29.18 15.91
C LYS A 231 -12.02 -30.32 16.60
N SER A 232 -13.25 -30.05 17.05
CA SER A 232 -14.12 -31.04 17.71
C SER A 232 -14.50 -32.19 16.78
N ALA A 233 -14.55 -31.95 15.47
CA ALA A 233 -14.80 -32.97 14.45
C ALA A 233 -13.55 -33.73 13.99
N GLY A 234 -12.42 -33.59 14.70
CA GLY A 234 -11.18 -34.32 14.43
C GLY A 234 -10.24 -33.67 13.40
N SER A 235 -10.45 -32.39 13.05
CA SER A 235 -9.54 -31.60 12.20
C SER A 235 -9.24 -32.20 10.81
N ASN A 236 -10.19 -32.92 10.21
CA ASN A 236 -10.01 -33.49 8.89
C ASN A 236 -10.09 -32.40 7.80
N ILE A 237 -8.95 -31.99 7.27
CA ILE A 237 -8.79 -30.95 6.24
C ILE A 237 -9.72 -31.16 5.02
N ARG A 238 -10.01 -32.41 4.63
CA ARG A 238 -10.91 -32.71 3.49
C ARG A 238 -12.37 -32.34 3.77
N LYS A 239 -12.75 -32.25 5.05
CA LYS A 239 -14.08 -31.83 5.52
C LYS A 239 -14.13 -30.39 5.99
N ALA A 240 -13.06 -29.61 5.80
CA ALA A 240 -12.99 -28.22 6.24
C ALA A 240 -14.10 -27.33 5.63
N ARG A 241 -14.62 -27.70 4.45
CA ARG A 241 -15.79 -27.06 3.81
C ARG A 241 -17.01 -26.99 4.75
N ASP A 242 -17.26 -28.07 5.50
CA ASP A 242 -18.40 -28.17 6.42
C ASP A 242 -18.29 -27.15 7.57
N TYR A 243 -17.07 -26.68 7.83
CA TYR A 243 -16.71 -25.70 8.84
C TYR A 243 -16.28 -24.36 8.22
N LYS A 244 -16.86 -24.03 7.06
CA LYS A 244 -16.65 -22.76 6.34
C LYS A 244 -15.17 -22.50 6.00
N ASN A 245 -14.41 -23.57 5.79
CA ASN A 245 -12.97 -23.58 5.49
C ASN A 245 -12.07 -22.93 6.54
N VAL A 246 -12.55 -22.79 7.79
CA VAL A 246 -11.73 -22.29 8.90
C VAL A 246 -10.99 -23.47 9.53
N VAL A 247 -9.66 -23.50 9.40
CA VAL A 247 -8.81 -24.61 9.84
C VAL A 247 -7.83 -24.21 10.94
N HIS A 248 -7.61 -22.90 11.12
CA HIS A 248 -6.83 -22.34 12.22
C HIS A 248 -7.64 -21.26 12.94
N SER A 249 -7.28 -20.97 14.19
CA SER A 249 -7.83 -19.80 14.87
C SER A 249 -7.34 -18.54 14.17
N PRO A 250 -8.14 -17.46 14.09
CA PRO A 250 -7.66 -16.17 13.63
C PRO A 250 -6.38 -15.77 14.39
N ILE A 251 -5.41 -15.18 13.67
CA ILE A 251 -4.12 -14.79 14.28
C ILE A 251 -4.34 -13.72 15.36
N PHE A 252 -5.31 -12.83 15.15
CA PHE A 252 -5.67 -11.78 16.10
C PHE A 252 -6.95 -12.14 16.86
N LYS A 253 -6.97 -11.79 18.15
CA LYS A 253 -8.15 -11.92 19.01
C LYS A 253 -8.78 -10.55 19.20
N LEU A 254 -9.83 -10.27 18.43
CA LEU A 254 -10.61 -9.04 18.52
C LEU A 254 -11.95 -9.30 19.23
N PRO A 255 -12.68 -8.26 19.68
CA PRO A 255 -14.03 -8.41 20.19
C PRO A 255 -14.91 -9.22 19.22
N GLY A 256 -15.74 -10.11 19.76
CA GLY A 256 -16.40 -11.17 18.99
C GLY A 256 -17.30 -10.66 17.85
N ASP A 257 -17.96 -9.53 18.07
CA ASP A 257 -18.85 -8.84 17.13
C ASP A 257 -18.10 -8.03 16.06
N THR A 258 -16.77 -7.91 16.16
CA THR A 258 -15.96 -7.19 15.17
C THR A 258 -16.07 -7.88 13.82
N LEU A 259 -16.59 -7.15 12.84
CA LEU A 259 -16.58 -7.60 11.44
C LEU A 259 -15.14 -7.69 10.95
N VAL A 260 -14.83 -8.77 10.22
CA VAL A 260 -13.51 -8.94 9.60
C VAL A 260 -13.16 -7.74 8.71
N LEU A 261 -14.14 -7.15 8.02
CA LEU A 261 -13.94 -5.96 7.18
C LEU A 261 -13.48 -4.71 7.95
N ASN A 262 -13.80 -4.59 9.24
CA ASN A 262 -13.36 -3.45 10.05
C ASN A 262 -11.86 -3.53 10.35
N PHE A 263 -11.32 -4.75 10.42
CA PHE A 263 -9.90 -4.99 10.65
C PHE A 263 -9.10 -5.15 9.35
N LEU A 264 -9.67 -5.86 8.37
CA LEU A 264 -9.13 -6.12 7.04
C LEU A 264 -10.00 -5.41 6.00
N PRO A 265 -9.79 -4.11 5.73
CA PRO A 265 -10.52 -3.39 4.70
C PRO A 265 -10.37 -4.04 3.32
N PRO A 266 -11.33 -3.84 2.41
CA PRO A 266 -11.25 -4.36 1.04
C PRO A 266 -9.96 -3.96 0.31
N MET A 267 -9.33 -4.93 -0.36
CA MET A 267 -8.10 -4.71 -1.13
C MET A 267 -8.42 -4.11 -2.49
N GLU A 268 -8.50 -2.79 -2.53
CA GLU A 268 -8.81 -2.00 -3.72
C GLU A 268 -8.06 -2.47 -4.98
N LEU A 269 -6.73 -2.59 -4.88
CA LEU A 269 -5.88 -3.00 -6.00
C LEU A 269 -6.26 -4.39 -6.52
N HIS A 270 -6.47 -5.36 -5.63
CA HIS A 270 -6.80 -6.74 -6.00
C HIS A 270 -8.21 -6.86 -6.57
N LEU A 271 -9.16 -6.05 -6.08
CA LEU A 271 -10.50 -5.96 -6.66
C LEU A 271 -10.47 -5.35 -8.06
N LEU A 272 -9.70 -4.27 -8.25
CA LEU A 272 -9.51 -3.63 -9.55
C LEU A 272 -8.97 -4.61 -10.58
N ILE A 273 -7.79 -5.20 -10.29
CA ILE A 273 -7.13 -6.08 -11.25
C ILE A 273 -7.92 -7.37 -11.46
N GLY A 274 -8.55 -7.92 -10.41
CA GLY A 274 -9.30 -9.17 -10.50
C GLY A 274 -10.52 -9.04 -11.42
N VAL A 275 -11.34 -8.00 -11.20
CA VAL A 275 -12.53 -7.76 -12.03
C VAL A 275 -12.14 -7.34 -13.44
N PHE A 276 -11.17 -6.43 -13.60
CA PHE A 276 -10.74 -5.96 -14.91
C PHE A 276 -10.20 -7.09 -15.78
N ASN A 277 -9.26 -7.89 -15.27
CA ASN A 277 -8.67 -8.98 -16.03
C ASN A 277 -9.69 -10.07 -16.36
N HIS A 278 -10.65 -10.34 -15.47
CA HIS A 278 -11.76 -11.26 -15.79
C HIS A 278 -12.59 -10.74 -16.97
N LEU A 279 -13.07 -9.48 -16.89
CA LEU A 279 -13.83 -8.87 -17.99
C LEU A 279 -13.05 -8.87 -19.31
N PHE A 280 -11.75 -8.54 -19.26
CA PHE A 280 -10.90 -8.52 -20.44
C PHE A 280 -10.72 -9.93 -21.03
N ALA A 281 -10.45 -10.93 -20.20
CA ALA A 281 -10.28 -12.31 -20.66
C ALA A 281 -11.56 -12.86 -21.30
N ALA A 282 -12.72 -12.56 -20.73
CA ALA A 282 -14.02 -12.93 -21.31
C ALA A 282 -14.28 -12.19 -22.64
N LEU A 283 -13.99 -10.88 -22.69
CA LEU A 283 -14.10 -10.11 -23.93
C LEU A 283 -13.15 -10.63 -25.03
N LEU A 284 -11.95 -11.07 -24.67
CA LEU A 284 -10.98 -11.63 -25.61
C LEU A 284 -11.52 -12.88 -26.35
N GLN A 285 -12.37 -13.67 -25.70
CA GLN A 285 -13.00 -14.84 -26.33
C GLN A 285 -14.01 -14.44 -27.41
N VAL A 286 -14.79 -13.38 -27.19
CA VAL A 286 -15.84 -12.94 -28.13
C VAL A 286 -15.33 -11.92 -29.15
N PHE A 287 -14.27 -11.19 -28.81
CA PHE A 287 -13.64 -10.17 -29.65
C PHE A 287 -12.11 -10.24 -29.54
N PRO A 288 -11.45 -11.15 -30.28
CA PRO A 288 -9.99 -11.31 -30.23
C PRO A 288 -9.21 -10.03 -30.57
N ARG A 289 -9.81 -9.10 -31.33
CA ARG A 289 -9.21 -7.80 -31.67
C ARG A 289 -9.25 -6.77 -30.52
N VAL A 290 -9.74 -7.14 -29.34
CA VAL A 290 -9.64 -6.32 -28.13
C VAL A 290 -8.21 -5.92 -27.80
N THR A 291 -7.20 -6.68 -28.22
CA THR A 291 -5.78 -6.34 -28.04
C THR A 291 -5.39 -5.01 -28.70
N LEU A 292 -6.08 -4.60 -29.76
CA LEU A 292 -5.89 -3.29 -30.40
C LEU A 292 -6.14 -2.13 -29.43
N TRP A 293 -7.00 -2.32 -28.43
CA TRP A 293 -7.26 -1.32 -27.39
C TRP A 293 -6.05 -1.11 -26.48
N SER A 294 -5.41 -2.19 -26.02
CA SER A 294 -4.17 -2.10 -25.25
C SER A 294 -3.00 -1.57 -26.07
N ASP A 295 -2.92 -1.97 -27.35
CA ASP A 295 -1.86 -1.54 -28.27
C ASP A 295 -1.93 -0.03 -28.53
N ALA A 296 -3.13 0.51 -28.73
CA ALA A 296 -3.38 1.95 -28.93
C ALA A 296 -2.90 2.81 -27.76
N LEU A 297 -2.76 2.24 -26.56
CA LEU A 297 -2.30 2.91 -25.35
C LEU A 297 -0.85 2.56 -24.99
N HIS A 298 -0.17 1.79 -25.82
CA HIS A 298 1.17 1.23 -25.58
C HIS A 298 1.25 0.44 -24.27
N ILE A 299 0.19 -0.31 -23.95
CA ILE A 299 0.10 -1.13 -22.75
C ILE A 299 0.38 -2.58 -23.13
N LYS A 300 1.32 -3.20 -22.42
CA LYS A 300 1.60 -4.64 -22.55
C LYS A 300 1.14 -5.36 -21.29
N GLN A 301 0.62 -6.56 -21.46
CA GLN A 301 0.35 -7.46 -20.35
C GLN A 301 1.68 -7.89 -19.71
N GLN A 302 1.69 -8.04 -18.40
CA GLN A 302 2.81 -8.64 -17.71
C GLN A 302 2.85 -10.15 -17.98
N PRO A 303 4.04 -10.76 -18.09
CA PRO A 303 4.18 -12.19 -18.37
C PRO A 303 3.66 -13.09 -17.23
N TYR A 304 3.35 -12.52 -16.07
CA TYR A 304 2.89 -13.25 -14.89
C TYR A 304 1.50 -13.88 -15.12
N HIS A 305 1.36 -15.16 -14.73
CA HIS A 305 0.11 -15.96 -14.83
C HIS A 305 -0.59 -15.97 -16.20
N GLY A 306 0.15 -15.93 -17.31
CA GLY A 306 -0.45 -16.08 -18.65
C GLY A 306 -1.00 -14.80 -19.27
N GLY A 307 -0.56 -13.62 -18.78
CA GLY A 307 -0.91 -12.32 -19.35
C GLY A 307 -1.94 -11.57 -18.50
N HIS A 308 -1.47 -10.63 -17.66
CA HIS A 308 -2.34 -9.80 -16.82
C HIS A 308 -1.97 -8.31 -16.93
N PHE A 309 -2.98 -7.45 -16.80
CA PHE A 309 -2.77 -6.02 -16.60
C PHE A 309 -2.58 -5.70 -15.13
N ALA A 310 -1.56 -4.92 -14.81
CA ALA A 310 -1.36 -4.38 -13.47
C ALA A 310 -2.30 -3.18 -13.22
N GLY A 311 -2.29 -2.64 -11.99
CA GLY A 311 -3.28 -1.65 -11.55
C GLY A 311 -3.28 -0.36 -12.36
N ASN A 312 -2.11 0.17 -12.70
CA ASN A 312 -2.00 1.42 -13.46
C ASN A 312 -2.49 1.24 -14.90
N GLU A 313 -2.15 0.12 -15.52
CA GLU A 313 -2.56 -0.27 -16.86
C GLU A 313 -4.07 -0.49 -16.91
N SER A 314 -4.63 -1.20 -15.94
CA SER A 314 -6.08 -1.41 -15.80
C SER A 314 -6.82 -0.08 -15.66
N ARG A 315 -6.31 0.85 -14.83
CA ARG A 315 -6.89 2.21 -14.73
C ARG A 315 -6.77 2.96 -16.03
N LYS A 316 -5.63 2.92 -16.71
CA LYS A 316 -5.44 3.64 -17.99
C LYS A 316 -6.42 3.14 -19.04
N LEU A 317 -6.64 1.83 -19.13
CA LEU A 317 -7.64 1.23 -20.00
C LEU A 317 -9.06 1.71 -19.63
N LEU A 318 -9.45 1.60 -18.35
CA LEU A 318 -10.79 2.04 -17.89
C LEU A 318 -11.09 3.53 -18.17
N HIS A 319 -10.09 4.40 -18.20
CA HIS A 319 -10.29 5.82 -18.57
C HIS A 319 -10.44 6.04 -20.09
N ASN A 320 -10.10 5.05 -20.91
CA ASN A 320 -10.06 5.13 -22.37
C ASN A 320 -10.97 4.07 -23.02
N ILE A 321 -12.13 3.77 -22.41
CA ILE A 321 -13.09 2.77 -22.91
C ILE A 321 -13.69 3.19 -24.28
N ASP A 322 -13.74 4.49 -24.58
CA ASP A 322 -14.27 4.97 -25.86
C ASP A 322 -13.42 4.48 -27.05
N ILE A 323 -12.12 4.29 -26.85
CA ILE A 323 -11.24 3.67 -27.85
C ILE A 323 -11.68 2.23 -28.14
N LEU A 324 -12.02 1.46 -27.10
CA LEU A 324 -12.55 0.11 -27.26
C LEU A 324 -13.87 0.12 -28.04
N GLN A 325 -14.77 1.06 -27.73
CA GLN A 325 -16.03 1.20 -28.45
C GLN A 325 -15.81 1.48 -29.93
N SER A 326 -14.98 2.46 -30.28
CA SER A 326 -14.68 2.78 -31.69
C SER A 326 -14.05 1.60 -32.45
N ILE A 327 -13.19 0.82 -31.78
CA ILE A 327 -12.58 -0.39 -32.36
C ILE A 327 -13.66 -1.47 -32.61
N ALA A 328 -14.57 -1.69 -31.65
CA ALA A 328 -15.65 -2.64 -31.78
C ALA A 328 -16.62 -2.26 -32.93
N GLU A 329 -16.98 -0.99 -33.04
CA GLU A 329 -17.83 -0.45 -34.11
C GLU A 329 -17.18 -0.57 -35.48
N LYS A 330 -15.90 -0.20 -35.60
CA LYS A 330 -15.11 -0.33 -36.84
C LYS A 330 -15.03 -1.78 -37.34
N HIS A 331 -15.08 -2.74 -36.42
CA HIS A 331 -15.06 -4.17 -36.73
C HIS A 331 -16.43 -4.84 -36.66
N SER A 332 -17.51 -4.05 -36.52
CA SER A 332 -18.90 -4.52 -36.45
C SER A 332 -19.13 -5.63 -35.41
N CYS A 333 -18.37 -5.61 -34.31
CA CYS A 333 -18.47 -6.61 -33.24
C CYS A 333 -19.47 -6.14 -32.17
N TYR A 334 -20.76 -6.33 -32.43
CA TYR A 334 -21.82 -5.94 -31.49
C TYR A 334 -21.83 -6.78 -30.20
N ALA A 335 -21.24 -7.99 -30.22
CA ALA A 335 -21.07 -8.82 -29.04
C ALA A 335 -20.17 -8.18 -27.96
N ALA A 336 -19.34 -7.19 -28.33
CA ALA A 336 -18.52 -6.44 -27.38
C ALA A 336 -19.29 -5.35 -26.63
N ILE A 337 -20.47 -4.93 -27.11
CA ILE A 337 -21.23 -3.80 -26.52
C ILE A 337 -21.62 -4.05 -25.05
N PRO A 338 -22.13 -5.23 -24.65
CA PRO A 338 -22.40 -5.52 -23.24
C PRO A 338 -21.14 -5.43 -22.37
N PHE A 339 -19.97 -5.83 -22.87
CA PHE A 339 -18.71 -5.73 -22.15
C PHE A 339 -18.25 -4.28 -21.98
N ILE A 340 -18.39 -3.46 -23.03
CA ILE A 340 -18.10 -2.02 -22.99
C ILE A 340 -18.94 -1.33 -21.92
N ASP A 341 -20.24 -1.63 -21.86
CA ASP A 341 -21.14 -1.12 -20.82
C ASP A 341 -20.72 -1.59 -19.41
N ALA A 342 -20.37 -2.87 -19.25
CA ALA A 342 -19.86 -3.40 -17.98
C ALA A 342 -18.55 -2.73 -17.55
N PHE A 343 -17.61 -2.49 -18.47
CA PHE A 343 -16.38 -1.74 -18.18
C PHE A 343 -16.67 -0.30 -17.74
N ARG A 344 -17.63 0.40 -18.38
CA ARG A 344 -18.01 1.77 -17.98
C ARG A 344 -18.60 1.80 -16.58
N LYS A 345 -19.53 0.88 -16.29
CA LYS A 345 -20.13 0.75 -14.96
C LYS A 345 -19.11 0.32 -13.90
N PHE A 346 -18.15 -0.53 -14.25
CA PHE A 346 -17.03 -0.85 -13.37
C PHE A 346 -16.13 0.37 -13.10
N ASN A 347 -15.83 1.16 -14.13
CA ASN A 347 -15.06 2.41 -13.94
C ASN A 347 -15.79 3.40 -13.02
N ALA A 348 -17.14 3.42 -13.07
CA ALA A 348 -17.95 4.19 -12.12
C ALA A 348 -17.83 3.65 -10.69
N VAL A 349 -17.81 2.32 -10.49
CA VAL A 349 -17.54 1.69 -9.18
C VAL A 349 -16.18 2.12 -8.65
N VAL A 350 -15.13 2.00 -9.46
CA VAL A 350 -13.78 2.40 -9.07
C VAL A 350 -13.76 3.89 -8.68
N SER A 351 -14.32 4.77 -9.52
CA SER A 351 -14.31 6.21 -9.26
C SER A 351 -15.15 6.61 -8.05
N GLY A 352 -16.25 5.90 -7.77
CA GLY A 352 -17.16 6.19 -6.66
C GLY A 352 -16.83 5.51 -5.33
N CYS A 353 -16.03 4.43 -5.34
CA CYS A 353 -15.82 3.59 -4.17
C CYS A 353 -14.35 3.41 -3.77
N PHE A 354 -13.40 3.55 -4.70
CA PHE A 354 -11.98 3.19 -4.49
C PHE A 354 -11.14 4.43 -4.09
N GLY A 355 -11.73 5.36 -3.35
CA GLY A 355 -11.08 6.61 -2.93
C GLY A 355 -11.27 6.89 -1.46
N CYS A 356 -10.68 7.98 -0.97
CA CYS A 356 -10.86 8.42 0.41
C CYS A 356 -12.31 8.86 0.70
N ASN A 357 -13.03 9.30 -0.33
CA ASN A 357 -14.41 9.75 -0.23
C ASN A 357 -15.32 8.74 -0.93
N LEU A 358 -16.29 8.23 -0.17
CA LEU A 358 -17.31 7.34 -0.71
C LEU A 358 -18.41 8.17 -1.38
N ASN A 359 -18.73 7.87 -2.63
CA ASN A 359 -19.83 8.51 -3.33
C ASN A 359 -21.16 8.18 -2.59
N PRO A 360 -22.02 9.15 -2.26
CA PRO A 360 -23.29 8.87 -1.58
C PRO A 360 -24.20 7.86 -2.33
N ASN A 361 -24.09 7.81 -3.65
CA ASN A 361 -24.84 6.90 -4.52
C ASN A 361 -24.07 5.61 -4.82
N TYR A 362 -23.05 5.25 -4.01
CA TYR A 362 -22.30 4.01 -4.18
C TYR A 362 -23.19 2.76 -4.26
N PRO A 363 -24.32 2.62 -3.53
CA PRO A 363 -25.13 1.41 -3.62
C PRO A 363 -25.71 1.23 -5.03
N GLN A 364 -26.20 2.31 -5.64
CA GLN A 364 -26.76 2.29 -7.00
C GLN A 364 -25.67 2.06 -8.05
N ILE A 365 -24.48 2.63 -7.86
CA ILE A 365 -23.34 2.43 -8.76
C ILE A 365 -22.90 0.95 -8.76
N ILE A 366 -22.77 0.35 -7.57
CA ILE A 366 -22.43 -1.07 -7.41
C ILE A 366 -23.52 -1.95 -8.03
N GLU A 367 -24.79 -1.64 -7.78
CA GLU A 367 -25.91 -2.41 -8.31
C GLU A 367 -25.99 -2.34 -9.83
N ALA A 368 -25.79 -1.16 -10.42
CA ALA A 368 -25.75 -1.00 -11.87
C ALA A 368 -24.64 -1.86 -12.50
N PHE A 369 -23.45 -1.86 -11.89
CA PHE A 369 -22.36 -2.74 -12.33
C PHE A 369 -22.73 -4.21 -12.18
N ARG A 370 -23.28 -4.63 -11.03
CA ARG A 370 -23.71 -6.02 -10.77
C ARG A 370 -24.66 -6.51 -11.85
N VAL A 371 -25.69 -5.73 -12.18
CA VAL A 371 -26.67 -6.08 -13.22
C VAL A 371 -25.98 -6.26 -14.58
N SER A 372 -25.14 -5.30 -14.99
CA SER A 372 -24.42 -5.41 -16.28
C SER A 372 -23.44 -6.59 -16.31
N TYR A 373 -22.75 -6.87 -15.20
CA TYR A 373 -21.78 -7.94 -15.09
C TYR A 373 -22.44 -9.32 -15.18
N LEU A 374 -23.57 -9.51 -14.47
CA LEU A 374 -24.31 -10.78 -14.51
C LEU A 374 -24.97 -11.04 -15.86
N ALA A 375 -25.35 -9.99 -16.60
CA ALA A 375 -25.88 -10.14 -17.94
C ALA A 375 -24.86 -10.72 -18.94
N LEU A 376 -23.56 -10.59 -18.68
CA LEU A 376 -22.50 -11.16 -19.53
C LEU A 376 -22.47 -12.70 -19.52
N GLN A 377 -23.01 -13.35 -18.50
CA GLN A 377 -23.09 -14.82 -18.42
C GLN A 377 -23.92 -15.43 -19.55
N ASN A 378 -24.76 -14.63 -20.21
CA ASN A 378 -25.56 -15.03 -21.37
C ASN A 378 -24.87 -14.75 -22.72
N VAL A 379 -23.68 -14.13 -22.70
CA VAL A 379 -22.94 -13.67 -23.88
C VAL A 379 -21.59 -14.40 -24.03
N SER A 380 -21.04 -14.90 -22.91
CA SER A 380 -19.73 -15.58 -22.80
C SER A 380 -19.79 -17.09 -22.96
#